data_AF-A0A9D4CAQ6-F1
#
_entry.id   AF-A0A9D4CAQ6-F1
#
_cell.length_a   1.000
_cell.length_b   1.000
_cell.length_c   1.000
_cell.angle_alpha   90.00
_cell.angle_beta   90.00
_cell.angle_gamma   90.00
#
_symmetry.space_group_name_H-M   'P 1'
#
loop_
_entity.id
_entity.type
_entity.pdbx_description
1 polymer ?
#
loop_
_entity_poly.entity_id
_entity_poly.type
_entity_poly.pdbx_seq_one_letter_code
_entity_poly.pdbx_strand_id
1 'polypeptide(L)'
;MAWGMLLMADEELSNISLLIDLVLSLPPTSVSCETSFSHMKLVKTSSRLRMNQATLHSLMTVKLCSPDIKEFNPESAVEKWLVLRLSCKFHS
;
A
#
# COMPACT_ATOMS: atom_id res chain seq x y z
N MET A 1 -6.77 -23.41 -13.62
CA MET A 1 -7.78 -22.44 -14.09
C MET A 1 -9.17 -23.09 -14.15
N ALA A 2 -9.64 -23.71 -13.07
CA ALA A 2 -10.93 -24.43 -13.04
C ALA A 2 -12.02 -23.70 -12.22
N TRP A 3 -11.63 -22.71 -11.41
CA TRP A 3 -12.54 -21.98 -10.52
C TRP A 3 -13.53 -21.08 -11.28
N GLY A 4 -13.15 -20.55 -12.44
CA GLY A 4 -14.00 -19.65 -13.23
C GLY A 4 -15.21 -20.33 -13.89
N MET A 5 -15.26 -21.67 -13.97
CA MET A 5 -16.38 -22.38 -14.60
C MET A 5 -17.50 -22.76 -13.61
N LEU A 6 -17.20 -22.81 -12.30
CA LEU A 6 -18.17 -23.27 -11.30
C LEU A 6 -19.17 -22.18 -10.85
N LEU A 7 -18.83 -20.90 -11.04
CA LEU A 7 -19.65 -19.76 -10.59
C LEU A 7 -20.47 -19.08 -11.70
N MET A 8 -20.32 -19.49 -12.97
CA MET A 8 -20.93 -18.80 -14.11
C MET A 8 -22.39 -19.17 -14.38
N ALA A 9 -23.04 -19.97 -13.53
CA ALA A 9 -24.34 -20.54 -13.86
C ALA A 9 -25.55 -19.95 -13.11
N ASP A 10 -25.39 -19.08 -12.11
CA ASP A 10 -26.54 -18.72 -11.28
C ASP A 10 -26.51 -17.28 -10.74
N GLU A 11 -27.37 -16.40 -11.27
CA GLU A 11 -27.57 -15.04 -10.75
C GLU A 11 -28.12 -15.03 -9.31
N GLU A 12 -28.74 -16.12 -8.84
CA GLU A 12 -29.35 -16.19 -7.51
C GLU A 12 -28.29 -16.26 -6.39
N LEU A 13 -27.03 -16.55 -6.72
CA LEU A 13 -25.93 -16.71 -5.77
C LEU A 13 -24.91 -15.55 -5.77
N SER A 14 -25.22 -14.43 -6.42
CA SER A 14 -24.35 -13.24 -6.49
C SER A 14 -23.84 -12.77 -5.12
N ASN A 15 -24.71 -12.76 -4.10
CA ASN A 15 -24.34 -12.41 -2.73
C ASN A 15 -23.35 -13.41 -2.10
N ILE A 16 -23.48 -14.69 -2.42
CA ILE A 16 -22.60 -15.75 -1.90
C ILE A 16 -21.23 -15.66 -2.59
N SER A 17 -21.19 -15.35 -3.89
CA SER A 17 -19.94 -15.09 -4.60
C SER A 17 -19.19 -13.90 -3.99
N LEU A 18 -19.89 -12.78 -3.74
CA LEU A 18 -19.31 -11.60 -3.11
C LEU A 18 -18.74 -11.92 -1.71
N LEU A 19 -19.46 -12.73 -0.94
CA LEU A 19 -19.03 -13.13 0.39
C LEU A 19 -17.78 -14.02 0.34
N ILE A 20 -17.70 -14.94 -0.63
CA ILE A 20 -16.50 -15.75 -0.87
C ILE A 20 -15.32 -14.86 -1.23
N ASP A 21 -15.50 -13.90 -2.15
CA ASP A 21 -14.44 -12.97 -2.54
C ASP A 21 -13.97 -12.12 -1.35
N LEU A 22 -14.89 -11.65 -0.51
CA LEU A 22 -14.57 -10.93 0.72
C LEU A 22 -13.77 -11.78 1.71
N VAL A 23 -14.19 -13.01 1.97
CA VAL A 23 -13.49 -13.93 2.87
C VAL A 23 -12.10 -14.27 2.33
N LEU A 24 -11.96 -14.45 1.02
CA LEU A 24 -10.67 -14.71 0.37
C LEU A 24 -9.76 -13.46 0.34
N SER A 25 -10.32 -12.26 0.42
CA SER A 25 -9.55 -11.01 0.54
C SER A 25 -8.92 -10.82 1.92
N LEU A 26 -9.44 -11.51 2.95
CA LEU A 26 -8.89 -11.46 4.30
C LEU A 26 -7.61 -12.29 4.36
N PRO A 27 -6.51 -11.73 4.89
CA PRO A 27 -5.29 -12.51 5.07
C PRO A 27 -5.55 -13.68 6.04
N PRO A 28 -5.13 -14.90 5.71
CA PRO A 28 -5.42 -16.09 6.52
C PRO A 28 -4.65 -16.11 7.86
N THR A 29 -3.69 -15.19 8.04
CA THR A 29 -2.84 -15.12 9.24
C THR A 29 -2.54 -13.68 9.65
N SER A 30 -2.26 -13.47 10.94
CA SER A 30 -1.81 -12.18 11.48
C SER A 30 -0.33 -11.88 11.20
N VAL A 31 0.42 -12.78 10.55
CA VAL A 31 1.87 -12.68 10.35
C VAL A 31 2.27 -11.39 9.61
N SER A 32 1.47 -10.99 8.63
CA SER A 32 1.66 -9.72 7.91
C SER A 32 1.51 -8.51 8.85
N CYS A 33 0.56 -8.56 9.80
CA CYS A 33 0.39 -7.52 10.81
C CYS A 33 1.58 -7.50 11.79
N GLU A 34 2.05 -8.65 12.27
CA GLU A 34 3.20 -8.74 13.18
C GLU A 34 4.50 -8.22 12.55
N THR A 35 4.69 -8.47 11.26
CA THR A 35 5.81 -7.95 10.48
C THR A 35 5.71 -6.43 10.34
N SER A 36 4.51 -5.90 10.07
CA SER A 36 4.27 -4.46 10.03
C SER A 36 4.53 -3.78 11.38
N PHE A 37 4.13 -4.39 12.51
CA PHE A 37 4.42 -3.87 13.85
C PHE A 37 5.91 -3.90 14.17
N SER A 38 6.63 -4.93 13.71
CA SER A 38 8.09 -5.01 13.83
C SER A 38 8.77 -3.87 13.07
N HIS A 39 8.31 -3.57 11.84
CA HIS A 39 8.78 -2.40 11.09
C HIS A 39 8.44 -1.08 11.78
N MET A 40 7.25 -0.96 12.35
CA MET A 40 6.85 0.22 13.11
C MET A 40 7.76 0.46 14.31
N LYS A 41 8.14 -0.62 15.01
CA LYS A 41 9.08 -0.56 16.13
C LYS A 41 10.45 -0.09 15.66
N LEU A 42 10.94 -0.55 14.51
CA LEU A 42 12.20 -0.09 13.93
C LEU A 42 12.16 1.40 13.56
N VAL A 43 11.08 1.87 12.91
CA VAL A 43 10.93 3.30 12.54
C VAL A 43 10.83 4.20 13.78
N LYS A 44 10.11 3.75 14.82
CA LYS A 44 10.04 4.47 16.11
C LYS A 44 11.37 4.47 16.86
N THR A 45 12.14 3.38 16.80
CA THR A 45 13.40 3.25 17.56
C THR A 45 14.55 3.94 16.86
N SER A 46 14.55 3.97 15.51
CA SER A 46 15.56 4.68 14.72
C SER A 46 15.46 6.19 14.92
N SER A 47 14.24 6.72 15.06
CA SER A 47 14.01 8.12 15.43
C SER A 47 13.95 8.23 16.96
N ARG A 48 15.08 8.53 17.61
CA ARG A 48 15.19 8.69 19.08
C ARG A 48 14.37 9.86 19.67
N LEU A 49 13.43 10.41 18.89
CA LEU A 49 12.59 11.56 19.21
C LEU A 49 11.11 11.12 19.28
N ARG A 50 10.28 11.86 20.02
CA ARG A 50 8.81 11.70 19.98
C ARG A 50 8.31 12.04 18.58
N MET A 51 8.15 11.03 17.74
CA MET A 51 7.57 11.19 16.40
C MET A 51 6.04 11.28 16.48
N ASN A 52 5.47 12.24 15.76
CA ASN A 52 4.01 12.38 15.63
C ASN A 52 3.41 11.15 14.94
N GLN A 53 2.19 10.76 15.33
CA GLN A 53 1.47 9.61 14.75
C GLN A 53 1.20 9.81 13.26
N ALA A 54 0.91 11.03 12.81
CA ALA A 54 0.70 11.32 11.39
C ALA A 54 1.95 11.04 10.54
N THR A 55 3.12 11.44 11.06
CA THR A 55 4.41 11.18 10.41
C THR A 55 4.74 9.69 10.42
N LEU A 56 4.52 9.01 11.54
CA LEU A 56 4.71 7.56 11.64
C LEU A 56 3.85 6.81 10.62
N HIS A 57 2.56 7.14 10.54
CA HIS A 57 1.63 6.51 9.62
C HIS A 57 2.11 6.67 8.18
N SER A 58 2.48 7.90 7.79
CA SER A 58 3.01 8.20 6.46
C SER A 58 4.28 7.38 6.14
N LEU A 59 5.21 7.27 7.09
CA LEU A 59 6.43 6.47 6.90
C LEU A 59 6.13 4.97 6.81
N MET A 60 5.17 4.47 7.59
CA MET A 60 4.72 3.09 7.51
C MET A 60 4.04 2.78 6.18
N THR A 61 3.19 3.69 5.69
CA THR A 61 2.57 3.55 4.36
C THR A 61 3.62 3.48 3.27
N VAL A 62 4.61 4.36 3.28
CA VAL A 62 5.73 4.28 2.32
C VAL A 62 6.42 2.93 2.46
N LYS A 63 6.83 2.53 3.67
CA LYS A 63 7.59 1.29 3.88
C LYS A 63 6.86 0.00 3.50
N LEU A 64 5.53 -0.04 3.65
CA LEU A 64 4.73 -1.24 3.38
C LEU A 64 4.18 -1.28 1.95
N CYS A 65 3.93 -0.13 1.34
CA CYS A 65 3.27 -0.03 0.04
C CYS A 65 4.22 0.39 -1.09
N SER A 66 5.42 0.91 -0.78
CA SER A 66 6.42 1.21 -1.80
C SER A 66 7.20 -0.05 -2.19
N PRO A 67 7.71 -0.12 -3.43
CA PRO A 67 8.70 -1.14 -3.80
C PRO A 67 9.94 -1.04 -2.91
N ASP A 68 10.74 -2.11 -2.89
CA ASP A 68 12.03 -2.11 -2.19
C ASP A 68 12.93 -0.99 -2.73
N ILE A 69 13.81 -0.46 -1.89
CA ILE A 69 14.71 0.63 -2.26
C ILE A 69 15.58 0.30 -3.48
N LYS A 70 15.89 -0.98 -3.71
CA LYS A 70 16.67 -1.44 -4.87
C LYS A 70 15.90 -1.34 -6.19
N GLU A 71 14.57 -1.42 -6.14
CA GLU A 71 13.68 -1.38 -7.31
C GLU A 71 12.97 -0.03 -7.44
N PHE A 72 13.18 0.86 -6.47
CA PHE A 72 12.60 2.19 -6.47
C PHE A 72 13.16 3.03 -7.63
N ASN A 73 12.29 3.41 -8.58
CA ASN A 73 12.65 4.34 -9.66
C ASN A 73 12.36 5.80 -9.24
N PRO A 74 13.40 6.64 -9.02
CA PRO A 74 13.22 8.03 -8.66
C PRO A 74 12.81 8.94 -9.84
N GLU A 75 12.95 8.50 -11.09
CA GLU A 75 12.80 9.35 -12.27
C GLU A 75 11.43 10.02 -12.35
N SER A 76 10.35 9.29 -12.05
CA SER A 76 8.99 9.86 -12.05
C SER A 76 8.81 10.97 -11.01
N ALA A 77 9.47 10.86 -9.86
CA ALA A 77 9.43 11.90 -8.83
C ALA A 77 10.25 13.13 -9.24
N VAL A 78 11.42 12.91 -9.85
CA VAL A 78 12.29 13.98 -10.36
C VAL A 78 11.60 14.75 -11.48
N GLU A 79 10.97 14.07 -12.44
CA GLU A 79 10.23 14.69 -13.52
C GLU A 79 9.09 15.56 -12.99
N LYS A 80 8.27 15.04 -12.07
CA LYS A 80 7.19 15.81 -11.44
C LYS A 80 7.71 17.05 -10.71
N TRP A 81 8.83 16.93 -10.00
CA TRP A 81 9.41 18.07 -9.28
C TRP A 81 9.95 19.14 -10.24
N LEU A 82 10.61 18.73 -11.32
CA LEU A 82 11.12 19.64 -12.34
C LEU A 82 9.99 20.33 -13.11
N VAL A 83 8.93 19.61 -13.47
CA VAL A 83 7.74 20.16 -14.13
C VAL A 83 7.03 21.18 -13.23
N LEU A 84 6.82 20.87 -11.94
CA LEU A 84 6.25 21.81 -10.97
C LEU A 84 7.10 23.08 -10.85
N ARG A 85 8.43 22.97 -10.93
CA ARG A 85 9.33 24.12 -10.89
C ARG A 85 9.28 24.97 -12.17
N LEU A 86 8.97 24.37 -13.33
CA LEU A 86 8.81 25.09 -14.60
C LEU A 86 7.45 25.80 -14.67
N SER A 87 6.38 25.18 -14.18
CA SER A 87 5.04 25.80 -14.13
C SER A 87 4.99 27.07 -13.28
N CYS A 88 5.78 27.14 -12.19
CA CYS A 88 5.91 28.35 -11.38
C CYS A 88 6.72 29.47 -12.04
N LYS A 89 7.42 29.22 -13.16
CA LYS A 89 8.18 30.23 -13.91
C LYS A 89 7.42 30.85 -15.08
N PHE A 90 6.27 30.31 -15.46
CA PHE A 90 5.46 30.80 -16.59
C PHE A 90 4.30 31.72 -16.17
N HIS A 91 4.26 32.16 -14.91
CA HIS A 91 3.27 33.11 -14.40
C HIS A 91 3.91 34.44 -13.93
N SER A 92 4.86 34.98 -14.71
CA SER A 92 5.37 36.34 -14.53
C SER A 92 5.45 37.08 -15.84
#